data_AF-A0A1G1D479-F1
#
_entry.id   AF-A0A1G1D479-F1
#
_cell.length_a   1.000
_cell.length_b   1.000
_cell.length_c   1.000
_cell.angle_alpha   90.00
_cell.angle_beta   90.00
_cell.angle_gamma   90.00
#
_symmetry.space_group_name_H-M   'P 1'
#
loop_
_entity.id
_entity.type
_entity.pdbx_description
1 polymer ?
#
loop_
_entity_poly.entity_id
_entity_poly.type
_entity_poly.pdbx_seq_one_letter_code
_entity_poly.pdbx_strand_id
1 'polypeptide(L)'
;MKSEELTINTEHSKKYHQAAFVYLLNALVYFFVATFRMPPHDFGIWNYLFYTLGVIFAVIFPYLIYKEYRIFTAILSVIYLIRTVVTLLAIPYYSILMFFMFVMHAFTCLMLTRAAWDIKIPAGIFSKTREEG
;
A
#
# COMPACT_ATOMS: atom_id res chain seq x y z
N MET A 1 15.12 10.30 27.82
CA MET A 1 13.90 11.06 27.46
C MET A 1 13.99 11.80 26.13
N LYS A 2 14.71 12.93 25.97
CA LYS A 2 14.73 13.69 24.70
C LYS A 2 15.42 12.95 23.52
N SER A 3 16.42 12.11 23.80
CA SER A 3 17.08 11.29 22.78
C SER A 3 16.22 10.11 22.32
N GLU A 4 15.52 9.44 23.24
CA GLU A 4 14.66 8.28 22.95
C GLU A 4 13.45 8.66 22.09
N GLU A 5 12.81 9.79 22.38
CA GLU A 5 11.69 10.29 21.61
C GLU A 5 12.10 10.70 20.19
N LEU A 6 13.28 11.28 20.02
CA LEU A 6 13.86 11.60 18.71
C LEU A 6 14.15 10.33 17.91
N THR A 7 14.70 9.29 18.55
CA THR A 7 14.97 8.00 17.89
C THR A 7 13.70 7.28 17.45
N ILE A 8 12.65 7.29 18.27
CA ILE A 8 11.35 6.66 17.95
C ILE A 8 10.69 7.38 16.76
N ASN A 9 10.67 8.72 16.76
CA ASN A 9 10.12 9.49 15.65
C ASN A 9 10.89 9.28 14.34
N THR A 10 12.22 9.16 14.42
CA THR A 10 13.05 8.89 13.24
C THR A 10 12.81 7.48 12.69
N GLU A 11 12.64 6.49 13.56
CA GLU A 11 12.34 5.12 13.15
C GLU A 11 10.93 5.00 12.54
N HIS A 12 9.94 5.66 13.13
CA HIS A 12 8.59 5.76 12.59
C HIS A 12 8.60 6.32 11.18
N SER A 13 9.27 7.46 10.96
CA SER A 13 9.34 8.09 9.65
C SER A 13 10.00 7.16 8.61
N LYS A 14 11.11 6.50 8.98
CA LYS A 14 11.77 5.52 8.09
C LYS A 14 10.85 4.40 7.63
N LYS A 15 9.94 3.89 8.49
CA LYS A 15 8.98 2.84 8.12
C LYS A 15 8.01 3.31 7.04
N TYR A 16 7.49 4.53 7.15
CA TYR A 16 6.59 5.12 6.14
C TYR A 16 7.32 5.37 4.83
N HIS A 17 8.58 5.85 4.87
CA HIS A 17 9.39 6.05 3.67
C HIS A 17 9.67 4.72 2.94
N GLN A 18 10.01 3.67 3.70
CA GLN A 18 10.17 2.32 3.16
C GLN A 18 8.87 1.80 2.54
N ALA A 19 7.74 1.96 3.23
CA ALA A 19 6.44 1.52 2.72
C ALA A 19 6.04 2.27 1.44
N ALA A 20 6.28 3.59 1.37
CA ALA A 20 6.04 4.40 0.19
C ALA A 20 6.89 3.94 -1.01
N PHE A 21 8.18 3.67 -0.77
CA PHE A 21 9.08 3.18 -1.80
C PHE A 21 8.68 1.80 -2.32
N VAL A 22 8.35 0.86 -1.43
CA VAL A 22 7.91 -0.49 -1.82
C VAL A 22 6.59 -0.44 -2.58
N TYR A 23 5.64 0.40 -2.15
CA TYR A 23 4.39 0.62 -2.88
C TYR A 23 4.66 1.17 -4.29
N LEU A 24 5.53 2.17 -4.42
CA LEU A 24 5.91 2.75 -5.71
C LEU A 24 6.53 1.70 -6.63
N LEU A 25 7.47 0.90 -6.11
CA LEU A 25 8.09 -0.18 -6.87
C LEU A 25 7.06 -1.19 -7.35
N ASN A 26 6.11 -1.58 -6.49
CA ASN A 26 5.01 -2.45 -6.87
C ASN A 26 4.13 -1.83 -7.96
N ALA A 27 3.79 -0.55 -7.85
CA ALA A 27 3.01 0.17 -8.85
C ALA A 27 3.73 0.22 -10.21
N LEU A 28 5.04 0.49 -10.22
CA LEU A 28 5.85 0.52 -11.44
C LEU A 28 5.93 -0.85 -12.12
N VAL A 29 6.17 -1.91 -11.35
CA VAL A 29 6.18 -3.29 -11.86
C VAL A 29 4.81 -3.65 -12.43
N TYR A 30 3.73 -3.30 -11.72
CA TYR A 30 2.37 -3.57 -12.17
C TYR A 30 2.06 -2.83 -13.48
N PHE A 31 2.46 -1.56 -13.57
CA PHE A 31 2.30 -0.75 -14.78
C PHE A 31 3.08 -1.34 -15.95
N PHE A 32 4.33 -1.74 -15.72
CA PHE A 32 5.17 -2.40 -16.74
C PHE A 32 4.53 -3.71 -17.24
N VAL A 33 4.08 -4.58 -16.33
CA VAL A 33 3.40 -5.83 -16.68
C VAL A 33 2.10 -5.56 -17.46
N ALA A 34 1.32 -4.56 -17.06
CA ALA A 34 0.12 -4.14 -17.77
C ALA A 34 0.45 -3.67 -19.20
N THR A 35 1.47 -2.84 -19.38
CA THR A 35 1.84 -2.29 -20.70
C THR A 35 2.38 -3.35 -21.66
N PHE A 36 3.23 -4.27 -21.19
CA PHE A 36 3.94 -5.21 -22.08
C PHE A 36 3.29 -6.59 -22.21
N ARG A 37 2.43 -6.98 -21.28
CA ARG A 37 1.88 -8.35 -21.23
C ARG A 37 0.38 -8.43 -21.42
N MET A 38 -0.37 -7.34 -21.23
CA MET A 38 -1.76 -7.36 -21.69
C MET A 38 -1.76 -7.27 -23.21
N PRO A 39 -2.50 -8.17 -23.91
CA PRO A 39 -2.74 -7.97 -25.34
C PRO A 39 -3.36 -6.58 -25.52
N PRO A 40 -3.15 -5.92 -26.68
CA PRO A 40 -3.84 -4.68 -27.00
C PRO A 40 -5.33 -5.01 -27.06
N HIS A 41 -6.00 -4.92 -25.92
CA HIS A 41 -7.43 -4.99 -25.87
C HIS A 41 -7.94 -3.76 -26.60
N ASP A 42 -8.93 -3.94 -27.48
CA ASP A 42 -9.72 -2.88 -28.10
C ASP A 42 -10.58 -2.12 -27.06
N PHE A 43 -9.96 -1.62 -25.99
CA PHE A 43 -10.61 -0.93 -24.88
C PHE A 43 -10.57 0.59 -25.02
N GLY A 44 -10.48 1.15 -26.23
CA GLY A 44 -10.68 2.58 -26.54
C GLY A 44 -10.33 3.55 -25.39
N ILE A 45 -11.31 4.35 -24.94
CA ILE A 45 -11.18 5.33 -23.84
C ILE A 45 -10.90 4.68 -22.47
N TRP A 46 -11.33 3.45 -22.23
CA TRP A 46 -11.18 2.74 -20.95
C TRP A 46 -9.74 2.35 -20.67
N ASN A 47 -8.97 2.05 -21.73
CA ASN A 47 -7.55 1.79 -21.62
C ASN A 47 -6.80 3.06 -21.16
N TYR A 48 -7.12 4.21 -21.77
CA TYR A 48 -6.56 5.51 -21.37
C TYR A 48 -6.92 5.87 -19.92
N LEU A 49 -8.17 5.64 -19.50
CA LEU A 49 -8.58 5.86 -18.11
C LEU A 49 -7.81 4.95 -17.13
N PHE A 50 -7.64 3.68 -17.46
CA PHE A 50 -6.91 2.72 -16.62
C PHE A 50 -5.44 3.13 -16.45
N TYR A 51 -4.74 3.49 -17.54
CA TYR A 51 -3.36 3.95 -17.45
C TYR A 51 -3.24 5.30 -16.73
N THR A 52 -4.15 6.25 -17.00
CA THR A 52 -4.12 7.56 -16.32
C THR A 52 -4.34 7.40 -14.82
N LEU A 53 -5.32 6.60 -14.39
CA LEU A 53 -5.53 6.27 -12.98
C LEU A 53 -4.34 5.52 -12.39
N GLY A 54 -3.74 4.59 -13.15
CA GLY A 54 -2.53 3.89 -12.75
C GLY A 54 -1.36 4.83 -12.44
N VAL A 55 -1.10 5.82 -13.30
CA VAL A 55 -0.08 6.84 -13.08
C VAL A 55 -0.44 7.72 -11.88
N ILE A 56 -1.69 8.15 -11.76
CA ILE A 56 -2.16 8.96 -10.63
C ILE A 56 -1.93 8.21 -9.31
N PHE A 57 -2.32 6.94 -9.23
CA PHE A 57 -2.09 6.12 -8.03
C PHE A 57 -0.60 5.88 -7.76
N ALA A 58 0.21 5.67 -8.80
CA ALA A 58 1.65 5.51 -8.67
C ALA A 58 2.37 6.77 -8.18
N VAL A 59 1.77 7.96 -8.28
CA VAL A 59 2.37 9.23 -7.80
C VAL A 59 1.75 9.67 -6.48
N ILE A 60 0.42 9.75 -6.40
CA ILE A 60 -0.29 10.30 -5.25
C ILE A 60 -0.17 9.38 -4.04
N PHE A 61 -0.33 8.07 -4.21
CA PHE A 61 -0.40 7.17 -3.05
C PHE A 61 0.95 7.03 -2.33
N PRO A 62 2.10 6.86 -3.03
CA PRO A 62 3.40 6.94 -2.37
C PRO A 62 3.61 8.27 -1.67
N TYR A 63 3.20 9.39 -2.26
CA TYR A 63 3.35 10.70 -1.64
C TYR A 63 2.55 10.80 -0.32
N LEU A 64 1.31 10.30 -0.29
CA LEU A 64 0.50 10.26 0.93
C LEU A 64 1.08 9.31 1.98
N ILE A 65 1.63 8.16 1.58
CA ILE A 65 2.32 7.26 2.52
C ILE A 65 3.58 7.94 3.06
N TYR A 66 4.37 8.60 2.19
CA TYR A 66 5.59 9.32 2.57
C TYR A 66 5.32 10.46 3.55
N LYS A 67 4.18 11.16 3.39
CA LYS A 67 3.70 12.20 4.32
C LYS A 67 3.09 11.65 5.62
N GLU A 68 3.20 10.34 5.85
CA GLU A 68 2.76 9.67 7.06
C GLU A 68 1.24 9.77 7.32
N TYR A 69 0.43 9.83 6.25
CA TYR A 69 -1.03 9.79 6.38
C TYR A 69 -1.49 8.42 6.90
N ARG A 70 -1.66 8.32 8.22
CA ARG A 70 -1.86 7.05 8.95
C ARG A 70 -3.15 6.32 8.57
N ILE A 71 -4.28 7.04 8.59
CA ILE A 71 -5.60 6.45 8.24
C ILE A 71 -5.57 5.94 6.80
N PHE A 72 -5.00 6.72 5.89
CA PHE A 72 -4.83 6.32 4.49
C PHE A 72 -3.98 5.05 4.36
N THR A 73 -2.82 5.01 5.04
CA THR A 73 -1.90 3.86 5.01
C THR A 73 -2.54 2.60 5.61
N ALA A 74 -3.35 2.74 6.66
CA ALA A 74 -4.10 1.63 7.26
C ALA A 74 -5.23 1.12 6.35
N ILE A 75 -6.00 2.01 5.72
CA ILE A 75 -7.02 1.59 4.73
C ILE A 75 -6.33 0.88 3.55
N LEU A 76 -5.21 1.42 3.09
CA LEU A 76 -4.45 0.85 1.98
C LEU A 76 -3.87 -0.52 2.32
N SER A 77 -3.43 -0.75 3.56
CA SER A 77 -2.95 -2.06 4.00
C SER A 77 -4.05 -3.11 3.97
N VAL A 78 -5.28 -2.77 4.39
CA VAL A 78 -6.45 -3.66 4.30
C VAL A 78 -6.77 -3.99 2.84
N ILE A 79 -6.77 -2.98 1.96
CA ILE A 79 -6.97 -3.20 0.52
C ILE A 79 -5.89 -4.13 -0.04
N TYR A 80 -4.62 -3.94 0.33
CA TYR A 80 -3.52 -4.79 -0.10
C TYR A 80 -3.56 -6.21 0.48
N LEU A 81 -4.12 -6.38 1.67
CA LEU A 81 -4.36 -7.70 2.25
C LEU A 81 -5.37 -8.47 1.40
N ILE A 82 -6.52 -7.86 1.09
CA ILE A 82 -7.53 -8.44 0.20
C ILE A 82 -6.90 -8.76 -1.16
N ARG A 83 -6.13 -7.82 -1.72
CA ARG A 83 -5.42 -8.00 -2.99
C ARG A 83 -4.48 -9.20 -2.97
N THR A 84 -3.75 -9.40 -1.88
CA THR A 84 -2.82 -10.52 -1.70
C THR A 84 -3.57 -11.85 -1.69
N VAL A 85 -4.70 -11.94 -0.99
CA VAL A 85 -5.56 -13.14 -0.97
C VAL A 85 -6.13 -13.44 -2.36
N VAL A 86 -6.65 -12.44 -3.07
CA VAL A 86 -7.16 -12.61 -4.44
C VAL A 86 -6.05 -13.10 -5.38
N THR A 87 -4.83 -12.55 -5.24
CA THR A 87 -3.68 -12.96 -6.06
C THR A 87 -3.27 -14.40 -5.75
N LEU A 88 -3.27 -14.79 -4.47
CA LEU A 88 -2.98 -16.16 -4.02
C LEU A 88 -3.95 -17.17 -4.63
N LEU A 89 -5.25 -16.87 -4.62
CA LEU A 89 -6.29 -17.72 -5.23
C LEU A 89 -6.15 -17.80 -6.76
N ALA A 90 -5.53 -16.81 -7.39
CA ALA A 90 -5.29 -16.79 -8.83
C ALA A 90 -4.04 -17.59 -9.25
N ILE A 91 -3.09 -17.86 -8.36
CA ILE A 91 -1.87 -18.64 -8.68
C ILE A 91 -2.15 -19.98 -9.40
N PRO A 92 -3.12 -20.82 -9.01
CA PRO A 92 -3.34 -22.09 -9.72
C PRO A 92 -3.90 -21.92 -11.14
N TYR A 93 -4.54 -20.78 -11.44
CA TYR A 93 -5.17 -20.52 -12.74
C TYR A 93 -4.23 -19.81 -13.72
N TYR A 94 -3.17 -19.18 -13.22
CA TYR A 94 -2.32 -18.29 -14.00
C TYR A 94 -0.84 -18.65 -13.78
N SER A 95 -0.02 -18.41 -14.81
CA SER A 95 1.41 -18.76 -14.84
C SER A 95 2.26 -18.21 -13.67
N ILE A 96 3.54 -18.59 -13.64
CA ILE A 96 4.62 -18.12 -12.73
C ILE A 96 4.61 -16.59 -12.44
N LEU A 97 4.13 -15.77 -13.38
CA LEU A 97 3.95 -14.33 -13.19
C LEU A 97 3.07 -14.01 -11.97
N MET A 98 1.97 -14.74 -11.77
CA MET A 98 1.06 -14.48 -10.65
C MET A 98 1.69 -14.87 -9.30
N PHE A 99 2.59 -15.85 -9.27
CA PHE A 99 3.39 -16.13 -8.09
C PHE A 99 4.34 -14.97 -7.76
N PHE A 100 5.01 -14.40 -8.77
CA PHE A 100 5.84 -13.21 -8.59
C PHE A 100 5.03 -12.00 -8.09
N MET A 101 3.85 -11.75 -8.68
CA MET A 101 2.95 -10.68 -8.24
C MET A 101 2.44 -10.91 -6.81
N PHE A 102 2.16 -12.15 -6.43
CA PHE A 102 1.78 -12.50 -5.06
C PHE A 102 2.88 -12.13 -4.07
N VAL A 103 4.13 -12.50 -4.33
CA VAL A 103 5.27 -12.14 -3.46
C VAL A 103 5.39 -10.63 -3.31
N MET A 104 5.23 -9.87 -4.40
CA MET A 104 5.25 -8.41 -4.37
C MET A 104 4.09 -7.81 -3.58
N HIS A 105 2.86 -8.30 -3.77
CA HIS A 105 1.69 -7.87 -3.02
C HIS A 105 1.84 -8.16 -1.52
N ALA A 106 2.30 -9.37 -1.17
CA ALA A 106 2.54 -9.78 0.21
C ALA A 106 3.61 -8.89 0.87
N PHE A 107 4.72 -8.64 0.18
CA PHE A 107 5.79 -7.77 0.67
C PHE A 107 5.30 -6.32 0.88
N THR A 108 4.53 -5.80 -0.07
CA THR A 108 3.94 -4.45 0.03
C THR A 108 2.94 -4.37 1.19
N CYS A 109 2.09 -5.39 1.34
CA CYS A 109 1.15 -5.50 2.45
C CYS A 109 1.87 -5.51 3.80
N LEU A 110 2.96 -6.29 3.94
CA LEU A 110 3.75 -6.34 5.17
C LEU A 110 4.35 -4.98 5.52
N MET A 111 4.89 -4.26 4.54
CA MET A 111 5.48 -2.93 4.76
C MET A 111 4.43 -1.88 5.11
N LEU A 112 3.27 -1.90 4.44
CA LEU A 112 2.14 -1.03 4.77
C LEU A 112 1.59 -1.32 6.17
N THR A 113 1.41 -2.59 6.52
CA THR A 113 0.95 -2.98 7.86
C THR A 113 1.98 -2.60 8.92
N ARG A 114 3.28 -2.77 8.67
CA ARG A 114 4.34 -2.32 9.58
C ARG A 114 4.32 -0.81 9.81
N ALA A 115 4.05 -0.01 8.77
CA ALA A 115 3.91 1.44 8.89
C ALA A 115 2.60 1.82 9.63
N ALA A 116 1.50 1.12 9.34
CA ALA A 116 0.20 1.37 9.93
C ALA A 116 0.10 0.92 11.40
N TRP A 117 0.78 -0.15 11.82
CA TRP A 117 0.69 -0.68 13.19
C TRP A 117 1.45 0.16 14.23
N ASP A 118 2.24 1.15 13.80
CA ASP A 118 2.85 2.16 14.68
C ASP A 118 1.84 3.25 15.11
N ILE A 119 0.54 3.00 14.91
CA ILE A 119 -0.53 3.76 15.54
C ILE A 119 -0.42 3.55 17.05
N LYS A 120 0.17 4.52 17.76
CA LYS A 120 -0.31 4.87 19.10
C LYS A 120 -1.79 5.16 18.94
N ILE A 121 -2.65 4.22 19.36
CA ILE A 121 -4.10 4.46 19.42
C ILE A 121 -4.26 5.78 20.18
N PRO A 122 -4.81 6.84 19.57
CA PRO A 122 -5.03 8.06 20.30
C PRO A 122 -5.98 7.73 21.44
N ALA A 123 -5.47 7.82 22.66
CA ALA A 123 -6.21 7.56 23.90
C ALA A 123 -7.50 8.41 24.03
N GLY A 124 -7.71 9.40 23.15
CA GLY A 124 -8.91 10.21 23.06
C GLY A 124 -10.17 9.52 22.54
N ILE A 125 -10.08 8.33 21.94
CA ILE A 125 -11.30 7.57 21.57
C ILE A 125 -11.87 6.84 22.79
N PHE A 126 -11.02 6.35 23.70
CA PHE A 126 -11.45 5.66 24.92
C PHE A 126 -11.86 6.61 26.05
N SER A 127 -11.40 7.86 26.05
CA SER A 127 -11.82 8.84 27.07
C SER A 127 -13.24 9.36 26.83
N LYS A 128 -13.65 9.53 25.57
CA LYS A 128 -14.97 10.09 25.23
C LYS A 128 -16.13 9.14 25.54
N THR A 129 -15.89 7.82 25.48
CA THR A 129 -16.89 6.81 25.84
C THR A 129 -17.01 6.57 27.35
N ARG A 130 -16.13 7.16 28.18
CA ARG A 130 -16.16 6.99 29.65
C ARG A 130 -16.84 8.16 30.37
N GLU A 131 -17.03 9.29 29.70
CA GLU A 131 -17.73 10.45 30.26
C GLU A 131 -19.24 10.45 29.99
N GLU A 132 -19.72 9.53 29.13
CA GLU A 132 -21.14 9.40 28.76
C GLU A 132 -21.83 8.16 29.37
N GLY A 133 -21.21 7.49 30.36
CA GLY A 133 -21.72 6.28 31.01
C GLY A 133 -21.92 6.42 32.51
#